data_AF-A0A5C7KPY8-F1
#
_entry.id   AF-A0A5C7KPY8-F1
#
_cell.length_a   1.000
_cell.length_b   1.000
_cell.length_c   1.000
_cell.angle_alpha   90.00
_cell.angle_beta   90.00
_cell.angle_gamma   90.00
#
_symmetry.space_group_name_H-M   'P 1'
#
loop_
_entity.id
_entity.type
_entity.pdbx_description
1 polymer ?
#
loop_
_entity_poly.entity_id
_entity_poly.type
_entity_poly.pdbx_seq_one_letter_code
_entity_poly.pdbx_strand_id
1 'polypeptide(L)'
;MQWNPFKKKDPKQEEEQQKLEAALEAMPGAKDMNMFQKFAMKRVMDMSPEERAKVMQKAMKPENVQKHKKEILEQLETMKRMGQMSDDQYRLAKRKLGL
;
A
#
# COMPACT_ATOMS: atom_id res chain seq x y z
N MET A 1 -24.21 11.65 -15.17
CA MET A 1 -24.30 10.18 -15.15
C MET A 1 -24.99 9.77 -13.86
N GLN A 2 -26.16 9.15 -13.96
CA GLN A 2 -26.99 8.76 -12.82
C GLN A 2 -26.58 7.36 -12.35
N TRP A 3 -26.15 7.25 -11.10
CA TRP A 3 -25.74 5.98 -10.49
C TRP A 3 -26.96 5.07 -10.32
N ASN A 4 -26.91 3.84 -10.86
CA ASN A 4 -28.02 2.88 -10.79
C ASN A 4 -27.63 1.68 -9.90
N PRO A 5 -28.21 1.56 -8.69
CA PRO A 5 -27.85 0.52 -7.72
C PRO A 5 -28.36 -0.88 -8.10
N PHE A 6 -29.18 -1.02 -9.14
CA PHE A 6 -29.73 -2.30 -9.60
C PHE A 6 -29.05 -2.86 -10.85
N LYS A 7 -28.01 -2.17 -11.35
CA LYS A 7 -27.22 -2.69 -12.48
C LYS A 7 -26.40 -3.89 -11.97
N LYS A 8 -26.73 -5.09 -12.45
CA LYS A 8 -26.01 -6.32 -12.11
C LYS A 8 -24.51 -6.11 -12.35
N LYS A 9 -23.69 -6.39 -11.34
CA LYS A 9 -22.23 -6.31 -11.47
C LYS A 9 -21.78 -7.29 -12.54
N ASP A 10 -20.81 -6.88 -13.36
CA ASP A 10 -20.26 -7.76 -14.37
C ASP A 10 -19.59 -8.97 -13.70
N PRO A 11 -19.83 -10.21 -14.16
CA PRO A 11 -19.29 -11.42 -13.52
C PRO A 11 -17.76 -11.42 -13.44
N LYS A 12 -17.08 -10.75 -14.39
CA LYS A 12 -15.62 -10.54 -14.35
C LYS A 12 -15.17 -9.66 -13.16
N GLN A 13 -15.94 -8.66 -12.79
CA GLN A 13 -15.63 -7.80 -11.64
C GLN A 13 -15.85 -8.53 -10.32
N GLU A 14 -16.80 -9.45 -10.24
CA GLU A 14 -17.02 -10.27 -9.04
C GLU A 14 -15.89 -11.27 -8.84
N GLU A 15 -15.39 -11.91 -9.90
CA GLU A 15 -14.22 -12.80 -9.81
C GLU A 15 -12.95 -12.04 -9.40
N GLU A 16 -12.72 -10.84 -9.93
CA GLU A 16 -11.59 -9.99 -9.51
C GLU A 16 -11.72 -9.55 -8.06
N GLN A 17 -12.92 -9.16 -7.60
CA GLN A 17 -13.18 -8.81 -6.20
C GLN A 17 -12.93 -9.99 -5.26
N GLN A 18 -13.34 -11.20 -5.64
CA GLN A 18 -13.09 -12.42 -4.85
C GLN A 18 -11.60 -12.77 -4.81
N LYS A 19 -10.87 -12.63 -5.92
CA LYS A 19 -9.41 -12.82 -5.94
C LYS A 19 -8.68 -11.81 -5.07
N LEU A 20 -9.14 -10.57 -5.05
CA LEU A 20 -8.59 -9.50 -4.22
C LEU A 20 -8.88 -9.72 -2.74
N GLU A 21 -10.07 -10.18 -2.38
CA GLU A 21 -10.40 -10.56 -1.00
C GLU A 21 -9.58 -11.77 -0.55
N ALA A 22 -9.45 -12.80 -1.38
CA ALA A 22 -8.60 -13.94 -1.08
C ALA A 22 -7.11 -13.55 -0.94
N ALA A 23 -6.61 -12.64 -1.79
CA ALA A 23 -5.26 -12.12 -1.69
C ALA A 23 -5.05 -11.25 -0.43
N LEU A 24 -6.08 -10.49 -0.03
CA LEU A 24 -6.06 -9.73 1.21
C LEU A 24 -6.02 -10.67 2.42
N GLU A 25 -6.84 -11.72 2.46
CA GLU A 25 -6.88 -12.70 3.55
C GLU A 25 -5.61 -13.56 3.63
N ALA A 26 -4.96 -13.82 2.49
CA ALA A 26 -3.71 -14.55 2.42
C ALA A 26 -2.49 -13.72 2.88
N MET A 27 -2.62 -12.40 3.06
CA MET A 27 -1.51 -11.58 3.52
C MET A 27 -1.21 -11.79 5.02
N PRO A 28 0.08 -11.88 5.40
CA PRO A 28 0.48 -11.96 6.79
C PRO A 28 0.01 -10.69 7.53
N GLY A 29 -0.70 -10.88 8.65
CA GLY A 29 -1.28 -9.79 9.45
C GLY A 29 -2.67 -9.33 9.01
N ALA A 30 -3.26 -9.90 7.93
CA ALA A 30 -4.60 -9.54 7.49
C ALA A 30 -5.72 -9.87 8.50
N LYS A 31 -5.51 -10.87 9.34
CA LYS A 31 -6.43 -11.24 10.42
C LYS A 31 -6.45 -10.19 11.54
N ASP A 32 -5.33 -9.51 11.74
CA ASP A 32 -5.16 -8.49 12.79
C ASP A 32 -5.60 -7.09 12.34
N MET A 33 -5.96 -6.92 11.06
CA MET A 33 -6.41 -5.66 10.51
C MET A 33 -7.86 -5.34 10.90
N ASN A 34 -8.11 -4.12 11.37
CA ASN A 34 -9.47 -3.63 11.60
C ASN A 34 -10.22 -3.46 10.25
N MET A 35 -11.55 -3.51 10.24
CA MET A 35 -12.39 -3.37 9.04
C MET A 35 -12.05 -2.13 8.21
N PHE A 36 -11.68 -1.03 8.87
CA PHE A 36 -11.23 0.18 8.20
C PHE A 36 -9.90 -0.01 7.45
N GLN A 37 -8.93 -0.70 8.05
CA GLN A 37 -7.65 -1.00 7.42
C GLN A 37 -7.83 -1.96 6.24
N LYS A 38 -8.67 -2.98 6.40
CA LYS A 38 -9.05 -3.91 5.32
C LYS A 38 -9.66 -3.17 4.13
N PHE A 39 -10.59 -2.25 4.41
CA PHE A 39 -11.22 -1.44 3.37
C PHE A 39 -10.21 -0.51 2.67
N ALA A 40 -9.34 0.16 3.42
CA ALA A 40 -8.30 1.01 2.86
C ALA A 40 -7.35 0.20 1.94
N MET A 41 -6.95 -0.98 2.38
CA MET A 41 -6.07 -1.87 1.62
C MET A 41 -6.76 -2.38 0.35
N LYS A 42 -8.02 -2.82 0.45
CA LYS A 42 -8.83 -3.19 -0.71
C LYS A 42 -8.93 -2.04 -1.71
N ARG A 43 -9.19 -0.82 -1.24
CA ARG A 43 -9.28 0.36 -2.11
C ARG A 43 -7.95 0.66 -2.81
N VAL A 44 -6.81 0.48 -2.15
CA VAL A 44 -5.48 0.63 -2.75
C VAL A 44 -5.20 -0.46 -3.78
N MET A 45 -5.64 -1.69 -3.53
CA MET A 45 -5.52 -2.77 -4.52
C MET A 45 -6.45 -2.60 -5.72
N ASP A 46 -7.61 -1.98 -5.53
CA ASP A 46 -8.58 -1.66 -6.57
C ASP A 46 -8.15 -0.44 -7.43
N MET A 47 -7.19 0.37 -6.96
CA MET A 47 -6.70 1.53 -7.72
C MET A 47 -5.92 1.11 -8.98
N SER A 48 -6.04 1.90 -10.04
CA SER A 48 -5.19 1.74 -11.23
C SER A 48 -3.70 1.99 -10.90
N PRO A 49 -2.75 1.50 -11.70
CA PRO A 49 -1.32 1.77 -11.50
C PRO A 49 -1.01 3.28 -11.44
N GLU A 50 -1.73 4.09 -12.23
CA GLU A 50 -1.58 5.55 -12.23
C GLU A 50 -2.08 6.20 -10.93
N GLU A 51 -3.21 5.74 -10.41
CA GLU A 51 -3.76 6.23 -9.14
C GLU A 51 -2.86 5.83 -7.97
N ARG A 52 -2.37 4.58 -7.95
CA ARG A 52 -1.38 4.13 -6.96
C ARG A 52 -0.12 4.97 -7.03
N ALA A 53 0.39 5.27 -8.23
CA ALA A 53 1.55 6.13 -8.39
C ALA A 53 1.31 7.53 -7.83
N LYS A 54 0.14 8.14 -8.05
CA LYS A 54 -0.23 9.45 -7.46
C LYS A 54 -0.28 9.40 -5.94
N VAL A 55 -0.86 8.35 -5.35
CA VAL A 55 -0.90 8.18 -3.89
C VAL A 55 0.50 8.01 -3.32
N MET A 56 1.34 7.19 -3.96
CA MET A 56 2.74 7.00 -3.57
C MET A 56 3.54 8.30 -3.69
N GLN A 57 3.38 9.04 -4.78
CA GLN A 57 4.02 10.36 -4.94
C GLN A 57 3.59 11.34 -3.85
N LYS A 58 2.31 11.33 -3.45
CA LYS A 58 1.81 12.15 -2.36
C LYS A 58 2.42 11.74 -1.01
N ALA A 59 2.58 10.44 -0.76
CA ALA A 59 3.20 9.92 0.45
C ALA A 59 4.71 10.24 0.50
N MET A 60 5.40 10.23 -0.64
CA MET A 60 6.82 10.56 -0.78
C MET A 60 7.12 12.06 -0.78
N LYS A 61 6.12 12.93 -0.59
CA LYS A 61 6.35 14.37 -0.45
C LYS A 61 7.29 14.66 0.73
N PRO A 62 8.21 15.62 0.62
CA PRO A 62 9.20 15.91 1.66
C PRO A 62 8.58 16.19 3.03
N GLU A 63 7.45 16.91 3.05
CA GLU A 63 6.69 17.23 4.26
C GLU A 63 6.23 15.95 5.01
N ASN A 64 5.70 14.98 4.27
CA ASN A 64 5.21 13.72 4.83
C ASN A 64 6.37 12.83 5.28
N VAL A 65 7.44 12.79 4.50
CA VAL A 65 8.64 12.01 4.83
C VAL A 65 9.33 12.57 6.06
N GLN A 66 9.40 13.88 6.23
CA GLN A 66 9.92 14.50 7.45
C GLN A 66 9.02 14.23 8.66
N LYS A 67 7.70 14.34 8.49
CA LYS A 67 6.73 14.05 9.56
C LYS A 67 6.85 12.61 10.09
N HIS A 68 7.08 11.66 9.19
CA HIS A 68 7.20 10.23 9.50
C HIS A 68 8.65 9.72 9.49
N LYS A 69 9.63 10.63 9.59
CA LYS A 69 11.07 10.30 9.44
C LYS A 69 11.52 9.17 10.36
N LYS A 70 11.14 9.22 11.64
CA LYS A 70 11.55 8.22 12.63
C LYS A 70 11.04 6.82 12.27
N GLU A 71 9.76 6.73 11.94
CA GLU A 71 9.10 5.47 11.56
C GLU A 71 9.72 4.89 10.29
N ILE A 72 9.96 5.75 9.28
CA ILE A 72 10.58 5.33 8.02
C ILE A 72 12.02 4.82 8.27
N LEU A 73 12.79 5.49 9.12
CA LEU A 73 14.15 5.05 9.46
C LEU A 73 14.16 3.70 10.20
N GLU A 74 13.28 3.51 11.18
CA GLU A 74 13.13 2.24 11.91
C GLU A 74 12.73 1.11 10.97
N GLN A 75 11.80 1.35 10.03
CA GLN A 75 11.42 0.36 9.03
C GLN A 75 12.60 0.01 8.12
N LEU A 76 13.33 1.00 7.60
CA LEU A 76 14.51 0.75 6.77
C LEU A 76 15.60 -0.02 7.52
N GLU A 77 15.79 0.26 8.81
CA GLU A 77 16.73 -0.50 9.66
C GLU A 77 16.26 -1.92 9.90
N THR A 78 14.97 -2.12 10.14
CA THR A 78 14.38 -3.44 10.32
C THR A 78 14.56 -4.26 9.05
N MET A 79 14.30 -3.69 7.88
CA MET A 79 14.53 -4.36 6.59
C MET A 79 16.01 -4.73 6.38
N LYS A 80 16.94 -3.82 6.74
CA LYS A 80 18.37 -4.11 6.73
C LYS A 80 18.71 -5.28 7.67
N ARG A 81 18.23 -5.25 8.92
CA ARG A 81 18.48 -6.30 9.93
C ARG A 81 17.89 -7.65 9.53
N MET A 82 16.74 -7.65 8.86
CA MET A 82 16.11 -8.87 8.32
C MET A 82 16.79 -9.38 7.04
N GLY A 83 17.84 -8.72 6.55
CA GLY A 83 18.54 -9.10 5.32
C GLY A 83 17.74 -8.83 4.04
N GLN A 84 16.62 -8.11 4.11
CA GLN A 84 15.80 -7.75 2.95
C GLN A 84 16.43 -6.62 2.13
N MET A 85 17.41 -5.91 2.69
CA MET A 85 18.07 -4.78 2.06
C MET A 85 19.56 -4.73 2.40
N SER A 86 20.40 -4.51 1.39
CA SER A 86 21.84 -4.32 1.58
C SER A 86 22.18 -2.93 2.11
N ASP A 87 23.39 -2.76 2.66
CA ASP A 87 23.85 -1.47 3.20
C ASP A 87 23.85 -0.34 2.17
N ASP A 88 24.18 -0.66 0.93
CA ASP A 88 24.18 0.31 -0.17
C ASP A 88 22.76 0.69 -0.59
N GLN A 89 21.84 -0.29 -0.61
CA GLN A 89 20.42 -0.02 -0.85
C GLN A 89 19.81 0.82 0.27
N TYR A 90 20.18 0.58 1.52
CA TYR A 90 19.77 1.38 2.68
C TYR A 90 20.24 2.83 2.57
N ARG A 91 21.53 3.05 2.24
CA ARG A 91 22.09 4.40 2.02
C ARG A 91 21.45 5.12 0.84
N LEU A 92 21.14 4.39 -0.23
CA LEU A 92 20.47 4.95 -1.40
C LEU A 92 19.00 5.31 -1.10
N ALA A 93 18.29 4.46 -0.36
CA ALA A 93 16.92 4.72 0.08
C ALA A 93 16.84 5.97 0.97
N LYS A 94 17.73 6.09 1.96
CA LYS A 94 17.84 7.30 2.80
C LYS A 94 18.04 8.57 1.98
N ARG A 95 19.00 8.56 1.06
CA ARG A 95 19.28 9.70 0.17
C ARG A 95 18.07 10.07 -0.69
N LYS A 96 17.38 9.09 -1.27
CA LYS A 96 16.17 9.32 -2.09
C LYS A 96 15.00 9.90 -1.29
N LEU A 97 14.91 9.55 -0.01
CA LEU A 97 13.89 10.04 0.91
C LEU A 97 14.29 11.36 1.59
N GLY A 98 15.50 11.87 1.36
CA GLY A 98 16.00 13.09 2.01
C GLY A 98 16.20 12.93 3.53
N LEU A 99 16.51 11.71 3.98
CA LEU A 99 16.62 11.33 5.39
C LEU A 99 18.05 11.22 5.92
#